data_AF-A0A645BR69-F1
#
_entry.id   AF-A0A645BR69-F1
#
_cell.length_a   1.000
_cell.length_b   1.000
_cell.length_c   1.000
_cell.angle_alpha   90.00
_cell.angle_beta   90.00
_cell.angle_gamma   90.00
#
_symmetry.space_group_name_H-M   'P 1'
#
loop_
_entity.id
_entity.type
_entity.pdbx_description
1 polymer ?
#
loop_
_entity_poly.entity_id
_entity_poly.type
_entity_poly.pdbx_seq_one_letter_code
_entity_poly.pdbx_strand_id
1 'polypeptide(L)'
;MITLHLTRADDYGGVYLPLPASPAEIGEAWAALDNISEDVASTRIVGAVSNIWGIGQYLKKAEVNNSGEFKKLNRIAELTRGLDRDQCYLFEGALNAESVNSLDNVIAIGERLDQYLLLSGVTTDRELGAYLVETGVMPFEENVQPYLDYTRIGIEYYANHGGSYGIGGYVLRRDSAEQALQDIVDAHQDHQVLGGMEMG
;
A
#
# COMPACT_ATOMS: atom_id res chain seq x y z
N MET A 1 -3.35 -8.51 7.57
CA MET A 1 -4.63 -9.23 7.77
C MET A 1 -5.75 -8.34 7.29
N ILE A 2 -6.69 -8.86 6.49
CA ILE A 2 -7.85 -8.10 6.00
C ILE A 2 -9.13 -8.68 6.61
N THR A 3 -10.05 -7.82 7.05
CA THR A 3 -11.40 -8.21 7.46
C THR A 3 -12.41 -7.29 6.79
N LEU A 4 -13.31 -7.85 6.00
CA LEU A 4 -14.37 -7.10 5.34
C LEU A 4 -15.54 -6.88 6.29
N HIS A 5 -16.19 -5.73 6.18
CA HIS A 5 -17.51 -5.48 6.75
C HIS A 5 -18.51 -5.46 5.61
N LEU A 6 -19.33 -6.50 5.55
CA LEU A 6 -20.37 -6.71 4.55
C LEU A 6 -21.72 -6.32 5.13
N THR A 7 -22.58 -5.75 4.31
CA THR A 7 -23.99 -5.56 4.64
C THR A 7 -24.86 -5.97 3.45
N ARG A 8 -26.15 -6.09 3.72
CA ARG A 8 -27.18 -6.34 2.73
C ARG A 8 -28.38 -5.47 3.11
N ALA A 9 -28.98 -4.82 2.10
CA ALA A 9 -29.83 -3.65 2.26
C ALA A 9 -29.11 -2.47 2.95
N ASP A 10 -29.85 -1.43 3.32
CA ASP A 10 -29.35 -0.24 4.04
C ASP A 10 -29.53 -0.38 5.57
N ASP A 11 -29.69 -1.61 6.06
CA ASP A 11 -29.98 -1.87 7.46
C ASP A 11 -28.73 -1.70 8.32
N TYR A 12 -28.90 -1.34 9.59
CA TYR A 12 -27.81 -1.16 10.57
C TYR A 12 -27.05 -2.47 10.90
N GLY A 13 -27.41 -3.59 10.26
CA GLY A 13 -26.79 -4.90 10.43
C GLY A 13 -25.66 -5.16 9.43
N GLY A 14 -24.67 -5.95 9.85
CA GLY A 14 -23.57 -6.35 8.98
C GLY A 14 -22.82 -7.57 9.51
N VAL A 15 -22.03 -8.16 8.64
CA VAL A 15 -21.21 -9.35 8.91
C VAL A 15 -19.76 -9.00 8.68
N TYR A 16 -18.90 -9.42 9.61
CA TYR A 16 -17.47 -9.31 9.46
C TYR A 16 -16.90 -10.62 8.91
N LEU A 17 -16.17 -10.54 7.79
CA LEU A 17 -15.58 -11.69 7.13
C LEU A 17 -14.06 -11.52 7.02
N PRO A 18 -13.28 -12.26 7.81
CA PRO A 18 -11.83 -12.32 7.66
C PRO A 18 -11.43 -12.88 6.30
N LEU A 19 -10.34 -12.36 5.72
CA LEU A 19 -9.79 -12.83 4.46
C LEU A 19 -8.36 -13.35 4.60
N PRO A 20 -7.95 -14.32 3.74
CA PRO A 20 -8.82 -15.00 2.77
C PRO A 20 -9.79 -15.96 3.46
N ALA A 21 -11.00 -16.05 2.91
CA ALA A 21 -12.06 -16.92 3.41
C ALA A 21 -12.22 -18.16 2.53
N SER A 22 -12.43 -19.30 3.16
CA SER A 22 -12.82 -20.56 2.53
C SER A 22 -14.28 -20.52 2.05
N PRO A 23 -14.69 -21.41 1.13
CA PRO A 23 -16.09 -21.50 0.71
C PRO A 23 -17.08 -21.72 1.85
N ALA A 24 -16.67 -22.39 2.93
CA ALA A 24 -17.51 -22.62 4.10
C ALA A 24 -17.74 -21.32 4.88
N GLU A 25 -16.67 -20.57 5.17
CA GLU A 25 -16.75 -19.27 5.88
C GLU A 25 -17.54 -18.24 5.07
N ILE A 26 -17.39 -18.25 3.74
CA ILE A 26 -18.22 -17.45 2.82
C ILE A 26 -19.69 -17.88 2.95
N GLY A 27 -19.98 -19.17 2.91
CA GLY A 27 -21.35 -19.68 3.07
C GLY A 27 -21.99 -19.27 4.40
N GLU A 28 -21.24 -19.34 5.51
CA GLU A 28 -21.68 -18.90 6.83
C GLU A 28 -21.97 -17.39 6.86
N ALA A 29 -21.09 -16.58 6.27
CA ALA A 29 -21.30 -15.14 6.18
C ALA A 29 -22.55 -14.79 5.33
N TRP A 30 -22.81 -15.52 4.25
CA TRP A 30 -24.01 -15.30 3.43
C TRP A 30 -25.28 -15.73 4.16
N ALA A 31 -25.27 -16.86 4.86
CA ALA A 31 -26.40 -17.28 5.69
C ALA A 31 -26.68 -16.26 6.81
N ALA A 32 -25.65 -15.63 7.38
CA ALA A 32 -25.82 -14.53 8.32
C ALA A 32 -26.42 -13.28 7.66
N LEU A 33 -26.01 -12.94 6.43
CA LEU A 33 -26.60 -11.85 5.65
C LEU A 33 -28.06 -12.13 5.24
N ASP A 34 -28.44 -13.40 5.00
CA ASP A 34 -29.82 -13.80 4.70
C ASP A 34 -30.76 -13.47 5.87
N ASN A 35 -30.27 -13.52 7.11
CA ASN A 35 -31.03 -13.11 8.30
C ASN A 35 -31.20 -11.59 8.42
N ILE A 36 -30.40 -10.80 7.69
CA ILE A 36 -30.54 -9.33 7.62
C ILE A 36 -31.53 -8.99 6.52
N SER A 37 -31.32 -9.53 5.31
CA SER A 37 -32.18 -9.28 4.16
C SER A 37 -32.05 -10.41 3.13
N GLU A 38 -33.15 -10.72 2.45
CA GLU A 38 -33.18 -11.67 1.34
C GLU A 38 -32.72 -11.04 0.00
N ASP A 39 -32.52 -9.71 -0.06
CA ASP A 39 -32.07 -9.02 -1.28
C ASP A 39 -30.57 -9.21 -1.53
N VAL A 40 -30.20 -10.39 -2.07
CA VAL A 40 -28.82 -10.76 -2.36
C VAL A 40 -28.12 -9.72 -3.26
N ALA A 41 -28.83 -9.09 -4.20
CA ALA A 41 -28.26 -8.14 -5.14
C ALA A 41 -27.71 -6.88 -4.45
N SER A 42 -28.24 -6.53 -3.28
CA SER A 42 -27.77 -5.39 -2.47
C SER A 42 -26.51 -5.65 -1.64
N THR A 43 -25.99 -6.90 -1.64
CA THR A 43 -24.81 -7.28 -0.85
C THR A 43 -23.59 -6.49 -1.29
N ARG A 44 -22.94 -5.81 -0.33
CA ARG A 44 -21.79 -4.94 -0.62
C ARG A 44 -20.86 -4.80 0.59
N ILE A 45 -19.62 -4.38 0.31
CA ILE A 45 -18.63 -4.04 1.32
C ILE A 45 -18.84 -2.58 1.73
N VAL A 46 -19.06 -2.34 3.03
CA VAL A 46 -19.18 -0.99 3.60
C VAL A 46 -17.91 -0.54 4.34
N GLY A 47 -17.05 -1.49 4.69
CA GLY A 47 -15.78 -1.23 5.36
C GLY A 47 -14.79 -2.37 5.19
N ALA A 48 -13.52 -2.08 5.45
CA ALA A 48 -12.48 -3.09 5.55
C ALA A 48 -11.48 -2.67 6.62
N VAL A 49 -11.06 -3.62 7.45
CA VAL A 49 -9.97 -3.47 8.41
C VAL A 49 -8.73 -4.08 7.77
N SER A 50 -7.63 -3.34 7.70
CA SER A 50 -6.36 -3.78 7.12
C SER A 50 -5.19 -3.01 7.74
N ASN A 51 -4.00 -3.62 7.72
CA ASN A 51 -2.74 -2.94 8.05
C ASN A 51 -2.27 -2.00 6.94
N ILE A 52 -2.76 -2.21 5.71
CA ILE A 52 -2.48 -1.33 4.58
C ILE A 52 -3.56 -0.27 4.59
N TRP A 53 -3.16 0.95 4.93
CA TRP A 53 -4.08 2.07 5.01
C TRP A 53 -4.65 2.39 3.62
N GLY A 54 -5.89 2.88 3.58
CA GLY A 54 -6.56 3.24 2.33
C GLY A 54 -7.04 2.07 1.47
N ILE A 55 -6.51 0.84 1.61
CA ILE A 55 -6.83 -0.28 0.70
C ILE A 55 -8.34 -0.58 0.61
N GLY A 56 -9.07 -0.35 1.71
CA GLY A 56 -10.52 -0.55 1.78
C GLY A 56 -11.30 0.24 0.72
N GLN A 57 -10.80 1.39 0.26
CA GLN A 57 -11.46 2.17 -0.79
C GLN A 57 -11.50 1.45 -2.15
N TYR A 58 -10.53 0.57 -2.40
CA TYR A 58 -10.50 -0.27 -3.60
C TYR A 58 -11.33 -1.53 -3.40
N LEU A 59 -11.25 -2.16 -2.22
CA LEU A 59 -12.03 -3.37 -1.91
C LEU A 59 -13.54 -3.10 -1.96
N LYS A 60 -14.00 -1.92 -1.55
CA LYS A 60 -15.42 -1.51 -1.61
C LYS A 60 -16.04 -1.53 -3.01
N LYS A 61 -15.21 -1.48 -4.06
CA LYS A 61 -15.69 -1.50 -5.45
C LYS A 61 -16.00 -2.91 -5.96
N ALA A 62 -15.65 -3.95 -5.20
CA ALA A 62 -15.83 -5.33 -5.60
C ALA A 62 -17.31 -5.75 -5.62
N GLU A 63 -17.72 -6.41 -6.70
CA GLU A 63 -19.01 -7.11 -6.76
C GLU A 63 -18.92 -8.43 -6.00
N VAL A 64 -19.22 -8.44 -4.71
CA VAL A 64 -19.00 -9.63 -3.85
C VAL A 64 -19.84 -10.86 -4.22
N ASN A 65 -20.94 -10.68 -4.94
CA ASN A 65 -21.73 -11.79 -5.49
C ASN A 65 -21.07 -12.43 -6.73
N ASN A 66 -20.11 -11.75 -7.34
CA ASN A 66 -19.32 -12.30 -8.44
C ASN A 66 -18.16 -13.12 -7.85
N SER A 67 -18.20 -14.44 -8.07
CA SER A 67 -17.16 -15.35 -7.56
C SER A 67 -15.75 -15.02 -8.07
N GLY A 68 -15.63 -14.41 -9.25
CA GLY A 68 -14.35 -13.94 -9.79
C GLY A 68 -13.77 -12.77 -8.99
N GLU A 69 -14.59 -11.76 -8.70
CA GLU A 69 -14.18 -10.62 -7.86
C GLU A 69 -13.88 -11.06 -6.43
N PHE A 70 -14.66 -12.00 -5.87
CA PHE A 70 -14.38 -12.53 -4.54
C PHE A 70 -13.06 -13.30 -4.47
N LYS A 71 -12.70 -14.07 -5.50
CA LYS A 71 -11.37 -14.69 -5.60
C LYS A 71 -10.25 -13.66 -5.61
N LYS A 72 -10.44 -12.50 -6.26
CA LYS A 72 -9.48 -11.40 -6.23
C LYS A 72 -9.33 -10.80 -4.82
N LEU A 73 -10.42 -10.64 -4.08
CA LEU A 73 -10.37 -10.21 -2.67
C LEU A 73 -9.53 -11.18 -1.82
N ASN A 74 -9.73 -12.48 -1.97
CA ASN A 74 -8.90 -13.50 -1.33
C ASN A 74 -7.43 -13.38 -1.76
N ARG A 75 -7.15 -13.22 -3.06
CA ARG A 75 -5.79 -13.06 -3.58
C ARG A 75 -5.09 -11.84 -2.99
N ILE A 76 -5.78 -10.70 -2.88
CA ILE A 76 -5.25 -9.50 -2.23
C ILE A 76 -4.91 -9.83 -0.78
N ALA A 77 -5.82 -10.46 -0.03
CA ALA A 77 -5.54 -10.84 1.35
C ALA A 77 -4.32 -11.77 1.49
N GLU A 78 -4.11 -12.69 0.54
CA GLU A 78 -2.91 -13.52 0.47
C GLU A 78 -1.63 -12.71 0.22
N LEU A 79 -1.64 -11.77 -0.72
CA LEU A 79 -0.50 -10.90 -1.02
C LEU A 79 -0.12 -10.03 0.19
N THR A 80 -1.11 -9.59 0.95
CA THR A 80 -0.89 -8.80 2.17
C THR A 80 -0.49 -9.64 3.38
N ARG A 81 -0.54 -10.97 3.27
CA ARG A 81 -0.18 -11.87 4.36
C ARG A 81 1.34 -11.93 4.46
N GLY A 82 1.86 -11.58 5.62
CA GLY A 82 3.30 -11.67 5.89
C GLY A 82 4.07 -10.43 5.46
N LEU A 83 3.42 -9.41 4.90
CA LEU A 83 4.06 -8.11 4.73
C LEU A 83 4.43 -7.55 6.09
N ASP A 84 5.68 -7.14 6.22
CA ASP A 84 6.13 -6.36 7.37
C ASP A 84 5.59 -4.92 7.30
N ARG A 85 6.00 -4.09 8.25
CA ARG A 85 5.51 -2.72 8.35
C ARG A 85 5.95 -1.84 7.17
N ASP A 86 7.19 -1.97 6.73
CA ASP A 86 7.75 -1.16 5.64
C ASP A 86 7.16 -1.60 4.30
N GLN A 87 6.96 -2.90 4.10
CA GLN A 87 6.23 -3.44 2.96
C GLN A 87 4.76 -3.01 2.93
N CYS A 88 4.11 -2.85 4.09
CA CYS A 88 2.76 -2.29 4.16
C CYS A 88 2.75 -0.82 3.72
N TYR A 89 3.72 -0.01 4.15
CA TYR A 89 3.86 1.38 3.72
C TYR A 89 4.22 1.51 2.23
N LEU A 90 5.08 0.62 1.73
CA LEU A 90 5.43 0.53 0.33
C LEU A 90 4.20 0.24 -0.52
N PHE A 91 3.36 -0.71 -0.11
CA PHE A 91 2.12 -1.03 -0.82
C PHE A 91 1.10 0.13 -0.73
N GLU A 92 0.94 0.77 0.42
CA GLU A 92 0.10 1.97 0.56
C GLU A 92 0.53 3.07 -0.42
N GLY A 93 1.81 3.44 -0.41
CA GLY A 93 2.34 4.49 -1.27
C GLY A 93 2.26 4.13 -2.74
N ALA A 94 2.50 2.86 -3.11
CA ALA A 94 2.37 2.41 -4.50
C ALA A 94 0.92 2.50 -5.00
N LEU A 95 -0.08 2.16 -4.16
CA LEU A 95 -1.48 2.32 -4.51
C LEU A 95 -1.89 3.79 -4.71
N ASN A 96 -1.28 4.70 -3.94
CA ASN A 96 -1.54 6.15 -4.03
C ASN A 96 -0.81 6.80 -5.21
N ALA A 97 0.37 6.31 -5.58
CA ALA A 97 1.15 6.77 -6.72
C ALA A 97 0.57 6.33 -8.07
N GLU A 98 -0.25 5.28 -8.06
CA GLU A 98 -0.78 4.64 -9.27
C GLU A 98 -2.25 4.97 -9.54
N SER A 99 -2.64 4.87 -10.82
CA SER A 99 -4.04 5.00 -11.23
C SER A 99 -4.80 3.68 -11.03
N VAL A 100 -5.25 3.42 -9.80
CA VAL A 100 -5.92 2.17 -9.42
C VAL A 100 -7.45 2.25 -9.63
N ASN A 101 -7.95 1.49 -10.61
CA ASN A 101 -9.39 1.46 -10.94
C ASN A 101 -10.08 0.11 -10.69
N SER A 102 -9.31 -0.94 -10.42
CA SER A 102 -9.80 -2.31 -10.32
C SER A 102 -9.00 -3.13 -9.29
N LEU A 103 -9.57 -4.26 -8.84
CA LEU A 103 -8.85 -5.21 -7.99
C LEU A 103 -7.64 -5.83 -8.70
N ASP A 104 -7.70 -5.98 -10.03
CA ASP A 104 -6.56 -6.46 -10.82
C ASP A 104 -5.37 -5.50 -10.73
N ASN A 105 -5.60 -4.18 -10.68
CA ASN A 105 -4.52 -3.23 -10.45
C ASN A 105 -3.92 -3.37 -9.04
N VAL A 106 -4.76 -3.54 -8.02
CA VAL A 106 -4.29 -3.77 -6.64
C VAL A 106 -3.42 -5.02 -6.57
N ILE A 107 -3.85 -6.11 -7.19
CA ILE A 107 -3.09 -7.37 -7.28
C ILE A 107 -1.77 -7.13 -8.02
N ALA A 108 -1.81 -6.52 -9.21
CA ALA A 108 -0.62 -6.31 -10.04
C ALA A 108 0.42 -5.38 -9.37
N ILE A 109 -0.01 -4.45 -8.51
CA ILE A 109 0.90 -3.64 -7.69
C ILE A 109 1.48 -4.49 -6.55
N GLY A 110 0.63 -5.21 -5.82
CA GLY A 110 1.08 -6.06 -4.71
C GLY A 110 2.02 -7.21 -5.13
N GLU A 111 1.90 -7.72 -6.36
CA GLU A 111 2.79 -8.73 -6.92
C GLU A 111 4.15 -8.19 -7.38
N ARG A 112 4.29 -6.87 -7.49
CA ARG A 112 5.46 -6.18 -8.02
C ARG A 112 5.95 -5.08 -7.08
N LEU A 113 5.84 -5.30 -5.77
CA LEU A 113 6.32 -4.33 -4.78
C LEU A 113 7.83 -4.09 -4.88
N ASP A 114 8.59 -5.05 -5.40
CA ASP A 114 10.01 -4.92 -5.74
C ASP A 114 10.28 -3.83 -6.79
N GLN A 115 9.28 -3.39 -7.55
CA GLN A 115 9.40 -2.30 -8.53
C GLN A 115 9.29 -0.90 -7.91
N TYR A 116 9.12 -0.81 -6.59
CA TYR A 116 8.97 0.45 -5.87
C TYR A 116 10.09 0.61 -4.83
N LEU A 117 10.38 1.86 -4.49
CA LEU A 117 11.26 2.25 -3.39
C LEU A 117 10.44 2.90 -2.29
N LEU A 118 10.87 2.73 -1.04
CA LEU A 118 10.39 3.47 0.11
C LEU A 118 11.54 4.30 0.67
N LEU A 119 11.39 5.63 0.69
CA LEU A 119 12.25 6.53 1.44
C LEU A 119 11.62 6.77 2.82
N SER A 120 12.00 5.95 3.78
CA SER A 120 11.44 5.97 5.13
C SER A 120 11.67 7.33 5.80
N GLY A 121 10.61 7.89 6.39
CA GLY A 121 10.67 9.17 7.10
C GLY A 121 10.65 10.42 6.21
N VAL A 122 10.59 10.26 4.88
CA VAL A 122 10.43 11.38 3.94
C VAL A 122 8.94 11.60 3.67
N THR A 123 8.32 12.57 4.34
CA THR A 123 6.86 12.79 4.27
C THR A 123 6.45 14.13 3.67
N THR A 124 7.43 14.98 3.37
CA THR A 124 7.22 16.32 2.85
C THR A 124 8.25 16.66 1.78
N ASP A 125 7.95 17.65 0.94
CA ASP A 125 8.90 18.13 -0.08
C ASP A 125 10.21 18.62 0.54
N ARG A 126 10.15 19.28 1.70
CA ARG A 126 11.37 19.72 2.40
C ARG A 126 12.25 18.55 2.82
N GLU A 127 11.65 17.50 3.38
CA GLU A 127 12.37 16.28 3.78
C GLU A 127 12.93 15.56 2.57
N LEU A 128 12.19 15.51 1.46
CA LEU A 128 12.66 14.89 0.21
C LEU A 128 13.89 15.64 -0.33
N GLY A 129 13.81 16.97 -0.42
CA GLY A 129 14.96 17.76 -0.87
C GLY A 129 16.16 17.63 0.05
N ALA A 130 15.96 17.61 1.38
CA ALA A 130 17.03 17.37 2.34
C ALA A 130 17.67 15.99 2.14
N TYR A 131 16.84 14.94 2.06
CA TYR A 131 17.29 13.57 1.83
C TYR A 131 18.16 13.46 0.58
N LEU A 132 17.72 14.03 -0.55
CA LEU A 132 18.45 13.96 -1.82
C LEU A 132 19.84 14.61 -1.75
N VAL A 133 19.96 15.74 -1.04
CA VAL A 133 21.24 16.44 -0.90
C VAL A 133 22.15 15.75 0.11
N GLU A 134 21.63 15.38 1.28
CA GLU A 134 22.41 14.76 2.36
C GLU A 134 22.93 13.37 1.99
N THR A 135 22.16 12.61 1.22
CA THR A 135 22.59 11.29 0.71
C THR A 135 23.48 11.38 -0.53
N GLY A 136 23.66 12.58 -1.09
CA GLY A 136 24.50 12.81 -2.27
C GLY A 136 23.88 12.37 -3.60
N VAL A 137 22.60 12.00 -3.62
CA VAL A 137 21.84 11.77 -4.87
C VAL A 137 21.81 13.04 -5.72
N MET A 138 21.66 14.20 -5.06
CA MET A 138 21.82 15.52 -5.67
C MET A 138 22.97 16.27 -4.98
N PRO A 139 24.21 16.13 -5.47
CA PRO A 139 25.38 16.65 -4.75
C PRO A 139 25.51 18.19 -4.87
N PHE A 140 25.80 18.82 -3.74
CA PHE A 140 26.18 20.24 -3.64
C PHE A 140 27.38 20.40 -2.70
N GLU A 141 28.21 21.43 -2.95
CA GLU A 141 29.31 21.78 -2.05
C GLU A 141 28.80 22.07 -0.63
N GLU A 142 29.48 21.56 0.40
CA GLU A 142 29.05 21.61 1.81
C GLU A 142 28.82 23.05 2.31
N ASN A 143 29.65 24.00 1.88
CA ASN A 143 29.51 25.43 2.18
C ASN A 143 28.26 26.07 1.56
N VAL A 144 27.67 25.47 0.52
CA VAL A 144 26.45 25.96 -0.15
C VAL A 144 25.19 25.37 0.49
N GLN A 145 25.26 24.15 1.03
CA GLN A 145 24.11 23.41 1.57
C GLN A 145 23.22 24.23 2.54
N PRO A 146 23.77 25.02 3.51
CA PRO A 146 22.96 25.83 4.42
C PRO A 146 22.06 26.87 3.76
N TYR A 147 22.30 27.22 2.49
CA TYR A 147 21.59 28.25 1.74
C TYR A 147 20.60 27.68 0.72
N LEU A 148 20.51 26.34 0.60
CA LEU A 148 19.62 25.69 -0.36
C LEU A 148 18.15 25.78 0.07
N ASP A 149 17.27 25.94 -0.91
CA ASP A 149 15.82 25.78 -0.73
C ASP A 149 15.45 24.30 -0.91
N TYR A 150 15.59 23.54 0.17
CA TYR A 150 15.27 22.11 0.18
C TYR A 150 13.82 21.82 -0.18
N THR A 151 12.88 22.69 0.19
CA THR A 151 11.48 22.51 -0.20
C THR A 151 11.34 22.55 -1.72
N ARG A 152 11.97 23.53 -2.38
CA ARG A 152 11.91 23.64 -3.83
C ARG A 152 12.61 22.49 -4.54
N ILE A 153 13.74 22.00 -4.00
CA ILE A 153 14.41 20.80 -4.52
C ILE A 153 13.46 19.60 -4.50
N GLY A 154 12.79 19.35 -3.37
CA GLY A 154 11.84 18.23 -3.27
C GLY A 154 10.63 18.37 -4.18
N ILE A 155 10.06 19.57 -4.31
CA ILE A 155 8.95 19.83 -5.24
C ILE A 155 9.35 19.47 -6.68
N GLU A 156 10.49 19.97 -7.15
CA GLU A 156 10.97 19.71 -8.51
C GLU A 156 11.27 18.23 -8.72
N TYR A 157 11.84 17.56 -7.72
CA TYR A 157 12.09 16.12 -7.77
C TYR A 157 10.77 15.33 -7.87
N TYR A 158 9.82 15.60 -6.98
CA TYR A 158 8.52 14.93 -6.97
C TYR A 158 7.80 15.14 -8.31
N ALA A 159 7.82 16.35 -8.85
CA ALA A 159 7.18 16.67 -10.13
C ALA A 159 7.77 15.88 -11.31
N ASN A 160 9.07 15.60 -11.30
CA ASN A 160 9.76 14.90 -12.38
C ASN A 160 9.71 13.37 -12.25
N HIS A 161 9.59 12.85 -11.02
CA HIS A 161 9.70 11.41 -10.72
C HIS A 161 8.39 10.78 -10.25
N GLY A 162 7.37 11.58 -9.95
CA GLY A 162 6.06 11.10 -9.50
C GLY A 162 6.08 10.65 -8.05
N GLY A 163 5.44 9.51 -7.76
CA GLY A 163 5.39 8.94 -6.42
C GLY A 163 4.26 9.47 -5.53
N SER A 164 4.34 9.17 -4.24
CA SER A 164 3.34 9.54 -3.25
C SER A 164 3.96 9.60 -1.84
N TYR A 165 3.62 10.64 -1.08
CA TYR A 165 3.91 10.71 0.35
C TYR A 165 2.85 9.94 1.15
N GLY A 166 3.30 9.20 2.16
CA GLY A 166 2.46 8.53 3.14
C GLY A 166 3.08 8.56 4.53
N ILE A 167 2.40 7.95 5.50
CA ILE A 167 2.86 7.92 6.90
C ILE A 167 4.22 7.22 7.04
N GLY A 168 4.49 6.23 6.19
CA GLY A 168 5.76 5.51 6.18
C GLY A 168 6.91 6.25 5.51
N GLY A 169 6.63 7.28 4.70
CA GLY A 169 7.61 7.97 3.88
C GLY A 169 7.15 8.16 2.44
N TYR A 170 8.11 8.37 1.55
CA TYR A 170 7.87 8.66 0.14
C TYR A 170 8.08 7.39 -0.69
N VAL A 171 7.07 7.02 -1.48
CA VAL A 171 7.09 5.85 -2.35
C VAL A 171 7.06 6.28 -3.79
N LEU A 172 7.96 5.73 -4.60
CA LEU A 172 8.06 5.97 -6.04
C LEU A 172 8.47 4.69 -6.76
N ARG A 173 8.28 4.67 -8.09
CA ARG A 173 8.77 3.57 -8.91
C ARG A 173 10.28 3.61 -9.04
N ARG A 174 10.91 2.43 -9.03
CA ARG A 174 12.35 2.27 -9.29
C ARG A 174 12.75 2.81 -10.65
N ASP A 175 11.97 2.56 -11.70
CA ASP A 175 12.26 3.03 -13.06
C ASP A 175 12.24 4.57 -13.22
N SER A 176 11.65 5.25 -12.24
CA SER A 176 11.51 6.71 -12.18
C SER A 176 12.49 7.32 -11.19
N ALA A 177 13.31 6.52 -10.50
CA ALA A 177 14.30 6.98 -9.53
C ALA A 177 15.71 6.95 -10.13
N GLU A 178 16.59 7.86 -9.69
CA GLU A 178 18.00 7.82 -10.03
C GLU A 178 18.67 6.55 -9.50
N GLN A 179 19.65 6.04 -10.25
CA GLN A 179 20.40 4.85 -9.85
C GLN A 179 21.05 5.01 -8.46
N ALA A 180 21.59 6.20 -8.16
CA ALA A 180 22.19 6.48 -6.85
C ALA A 180 21.17 6.30 -5.71
N LEU A 181 19.91 6.69 -5.92
CA LEU A 181 18.86 6.51 -4.91
C LEU A 181 18.52 5.02 -4.73
N GLN A 182 18.44 4.26 -5.83
CA GLN A 182 18.22 2.81 -5.78
C GLN A 182 19.33 2.11 -5.00
N ASP A 183 20.60 2.42 -5.31
CA ASP A 183 21.78 1.84 -4.65
C ASP A 183 21.78 2.11 -3.14
N ILE A 184 21.38 3.31 -2.72
CA ILE A 184 21.26 3.67 -1.30
C ILE A 184 20.19 2.83 -0.61
N VAL A 185 18.99 2.72 -1.19
CA VAL A 185 17.89 1.97 -0.57
C VAL A 185 18.24 0.48 -0.48
N ASP A 186 18.81 -0.09 -1.52
CA ASP A 186 19.18 -1.51 -1.57
C ASP A 186 20.26 -1.83 -0.52
N ALA A 187 21.26 -0.96 -0.33
CA ALA A 187 22.27 -1.12 0.71
C ALA A 187 21.69 -1.10 2.14
N HIS A 188 20.64 -0.31 2.40
CA HIS A 188 19.96 -0.28 3.70
C HIS A 188 19.17 -1.57 3.97
N GLN A 189 18.57 -2.15 2.94
CA GLN A 189 17.82 -3.41 3.06
C GLN A 189 18.76 -4.59 3.39
N ASP A 190 19.92 -4.68 2.73
CA ASP A 190 20.90 -5.74 2.98
C ASP A 190 21.44 -5.70 4.43
N HIS A 191 21.65 -4.50 4.99
CA HIS A 191 22.11 -4.35 6.36
C HIS A 191 21.04 -4.74 7.40
N GLN A 192 19.75 -4.52 7.12
CA GLN A 192 18.67 -4.96 8.00
C GLN A 192 18.51 -6.50 8.00
N VAL A 193 18.75 -7.16 6.85
CA VAL A 193 18.70 -8.63 6.74
C VAL A 193 19.85 -9.29 7.52
N LEU A 194 21.06 -8.72 7.44
CA LEU A 194 22.24 -9.24 8.15
C LEU A 194 22.15 -9.07 9.67
N GLY A 195 21.53 -7.99 10.16
CA GLY A 195 21.33 -7.75 11.60
C GLY A 195 20.31 -8.68 12.27
N GLY A 196 19.51 -9.43 11.48
CA GLY A 196 18.58 -10.45 11.97
C GLY A 196 19.18 -11.84 12.17
N MET A 197 20.45 -12.02 11.79
CA MET A 197 21.19 -13.30 11.91
C MET A 197 22.32 -13.22 12.93
N GLU A 198 22.02 -12.82 14.16
CA GLU A 198 22.87 -13.04 15.35
C GLU A 198 21.95 -13.34 16.55
N MET A 199 22.06 -14.39 17.37
CA MET A 199 23.04 -15.47 17.60
C MET A 199 22.33 -16.57 18.42
N GLY A 200 22.72 -17.84 18.21
CA GLY A 200 22.83 -18.89 19.24
C GLY A 200 21.58 -19.42 19.93
#